data_AF-A0A094KFP1-F1
#
_entry.id   AF-A0A094KFP1-F1
#
_cell.length_a   1.000
_cell.length_b   1.000
_cell.length_c   1.000
_cell.angle_alpha   90.00
_cell.angle_beta   90.00
_cell.angle_gamma   90.00
#
_symmetry.space_group_name_H-M   'P 1'
#
loop_
_entity.id
_entity.type
_entity.pdbx_description
1 polymer ?
#
loop_
_entity_poly.entity_id
_entity_poly.type
_entity_poly.pdbx_seq_one_letter_code
_entity_poly.pdbx_strand_id
1 'polypeptide(L)'
;MCLEKDTLGLFLREGSASTEVLRTEAEQCKNLELKDLLPYGFAIHHAGMTRVDRTLVEDLFADKHIQVLVSTATLAWGVNLPAHTVIIKGTQVYSPEKGRWTELGALDILQMLGRAGRPQYDTKGEGILITSHGELQYYLSLLNQQLPIESQMVSKLPDMLNAETVLGNVQNAKDAVNWLGYTYLYIRMLRSPTLYGISHDDLKGDPLLDQRRLDLVHTAALMLDKNNLVKYDKKTGNFQVTELGRIASHYYIT
;
A
#
# COMPACT_ATOMS: atom_id res chain seq x y z
N MET A 1 -33.07 -7.99 3.75
CA MET A 1 -32.96 -8.85 4.94
C MET A 1 -33.17 -8.14 6.29
N CYS A 2 -32.58 -6.97 6.61
CA CYS A 2 -32.89 -6.27 7.88
C CYS A 2 -34.22 -5.50 7.85
N LEU A 3 -34.50 -4.78 6.76
CA LEU A 3 -35.82 -4.17 6.49
C LEU A 3 -36.94 -5.21 6.48
N GLU A 4 -36.69 -6.37 5.86
CA GLU A 4 -37.64 -7.48 5.78
C GLU A 4 -37.86 -8.22 7.12
N LYS A 5 -36.92 -8.09 8.06
CA LYS A 5 -36.98 -8.74 9.38
C LYS A 5 -37.31 -7.77 10.52
N ASP A 6 -37.59 -6.50 10.20
CA ASP A 6 -37.90 -5.44 11.15
C ASP A 6 -36.85 -5.26 12.29
N THR A 7 -35.57 -5.42 11.95
CA THR A 7 -34.47 -5.33 12.92
C THR A 7 -33.68 -4.02 12.87
N LEU A 8 -34.22 -3.00 12.18
CA LEU A 8 -33.57 -1.68 12.06
C LEU A 8 -33.44 -0.96 13.41
N GLY A 9 -34.37 -1.21 14.34
CA GLY A 9 -34.33 -0.68 15.71
C GLY A 9 -33.09 -1.11 16.52
N LEU A 10 -32.32 -2.10 16.03
CA LEU A 10 -31.04 -2.48 16.63
C LEU A 10 -29.92 -1.46 16.38
N PHE A 11 -29.99 -0.72 15.28
CA PHE A 11 -29.01 0.32 14.95
C PHE A 11 -29.42 1.66 15.56
N LEU A 12 -30.67 2.09 15.33
CA LEU A 12 -31.19 3.34 15.88
C LEU A 12 -32.38 3.06 16.78
N ARG A 13 -32.31 3.53 18.02
CA ARG A 13 -33.48 3.52 18.92
C ARG A 13 -34.51 4.51 18.42
N GLU A 14 -35.76 4.06 18.27
CA GLU A 14 -36.87 4.94 17.89
C GLU A 14 -37.02 6.11 18.87
N GLY A 15 -37.19 7.32 18.35
CA GLY A 15 -37.33 8.54 19.14
C GLY A 15 -36.03 9.06 19.78
N SER A 16 -34.85 8.52 19.41
CA SER A 16 -33.57 9.05 19.90
C SER A 16 -33.25 10.42 19.28
N ALA A 17 -32.49 11.25 20.01
CA ALA A 17 -31.99 12.52 19.48
C ALA A 17 -31.17 12.32 18.19
N SER A 18 -30.37 11.24 18.11
CA SER A 18 -29.61 10.88 16.90
C SER A 18 -30.51 10.64 15.69
N THR A 19 -31.69 10.04 15.87
CA THR A 19 -32.64 9.77 14.77
C THR A 19 -33.17 11.07 14.18
N GLU A 20 -33.51 12.06 15.02
CA GLU A 20 -34.02 13.35 14.54
C GLU A 20 -32.93 14.19 13.87
N VAL A 21 -31.70 14.16 14.41
CA VAL A 21 -30.54 14.80 13.79
C VAL A 21 -30.27 14.20 12.42
N LEU A 22 -30.18 12.88 12.31
CA LEU A 22 -29.94 12.20 11.03
C LEU A 22 -31.03 12.48 10.00
N ARG A 23 -32.31 12.50 10.40
CA ARG A 23 -33.42 12.85 9.51
C ARG A 23 -33.32 14.29 9.00
N THR A 24 -32.98 15.22 9.89
CA THR A 24 -32.84 16.64 9.54
C THR A 24 -31.68 16.88 8.58
N GLU A 25 -30.53 16.25 8.85
CA GLU A 25 -29.34 16.37 8.00
C GLU A 25 -29.52 15.65 6.66
N ALA A 26 -30.23 14.51 6.63
CA ALA A 26 -30.56 13.79 5.39
C ALA A 26 -31.36 14.65 4.40
N GLU A 27 -32.27 15.49 4.88
CA GLU A 27 -33.03 16.41 4.02
C GLU A 27 -32.16 17.52 3.41
N GLN A 28 -31.05 17.86 4.07
CA GLN A 28 -30.08 18.86 3.60
C GLN A 28 -29.01 18.27 2.68
N CYS A 29 -28.80 16.95 2.71
CA CYS A 29 -27.87 16.25 1.83
C CYS A 29 -28.27 16.37 0.37
N LYS A 30 -27.27 16.65 -0.49
CA LYS A 30 -27.48 16.68 -1.95
C LYS A 30 -27.33 15.31 -2.59
N ASN A 31 -26.59 14.41 -1.97
CA ASN A 31 -26.40 13.05 -2.46
C ASN A 31 -27.65 12.20 -2.17
N LEU A 32 -28.29 11.71 -3.24
CA LEU A 32 -29.51 10.90 -3.16
C LEU A 32 -29.30 9.57 -2.42
N GLU A 33 -28.14 8.93 -2.59
CA GLU A 33 -27.82 7.68 -1.89
C GLU A 33 -27.65 7.92 -0.39
N LEU A 34 -27.01 9.03 -0.03
CA LEU A 34 -26.82 9.38 1.38
C LEU A 34 -28.15 9.75 2.06
N LYS A 35 -29.03 10.46 1.34
CA LYS A 35 -30.38 10.81 1.82
C LYS A 35 -31.23 9.57 2.12
N ASP A 36 -31.08 8.51 1.33
CA ASP A 36 -31.80 7.24 1.55
C ASP A 36 -31.24 6.46 2.75
N LEU A 37 -29.93 6.53 3.01
CA LEU A 37 -29.26 5.72 4.04
C LEU A 37 -29.24 6.35 5.44
N LEU A 38 -29.06 7.69 5.52
CA LEU A 38 -28.86 8.40 6.79
C LEU A 38 -29.99 8.20 7.81
N PRO A 39 -31.29 8.19 7.44
CA PRO A 39 -32.38 7.99 8.41
C PRO A 39 -32.30 6.66 9.16
N TYR A 40 -31.60 5.67 8.60
CA TYR A 40 -31.41 4.34 9.18
C TYR A 40 -30.10 4.20 9.97
N GLY A 41 -29.28 5.26 10.04
CA GLY A 41 -27.98 5.25 10.72
C GLY A 41 -26.85 4.65 9.89
N PHE A 42 -27.07 4.55 8.57
CA PHE A 42 -26.07 4.11 7.59
C PHE A 42 -25.57 5.31 6.79
N ALA A 43 -24.30 5.28 6.41
CA ALA A 43 -23.73 6.28 5.52
C ALA A 43 -22.66 5.68 4.61
N ILE A 44 -22.34 6.41 3.54
CA ILE A 44 -21.24 6.11 2.63
C ILE A 44 -20.21 7.24 2.67
N HIS A 45 -18.93 6.91 2.44
CA HIS A 45 -17.86 7.90 2.28
C HIS A 45 -16.87 7.47 1.21
N HIS A 46 -16.68 8.31 0.19
CA HIS A 46 -15.65 8.11 -0.83
C HIS A 46 -15.29 9.43 -1.51
N ALA A 47 -14.13 9.48 -2.17
CA ALA A 47 -13.62 10.69 -2.83
C ALA A 47 -14.52 11.24 -3.97
N GLY A 48 -15.46 10.44 -4.47
CA GLY A 48 -16.43 10.85 -5.50
C GLY A 48 -17.61 11.67 -4.96
N MET A 49 -17.79 11.73 -3.64
CA MET A 49 -18.82 12.56 -3.01
C MET A 49 -18.39 14.03 -2.94
N THR A 50 -19.36 14.93 -2.79
CA THR A 50 -19.06 16.34 -2.58
C THR A 50 -18.28 16.53 -1.27
N ARG A 51 -17.43 17.56 -1.21
CA ARG A 51 -16.68 17.84 0.02
C ARG A 51 -17.60 18.13 1.22
N VAL A 52 -18.71 18.82 0.98
CA VAL A 52 -19.69 19.16 2.03
C VAL A 52 -20.32 17.89 2.60
N ASP A 53 -20.79 16.97 1.75
CA ASP A 53 -21.39 15.71 2.22
C ASP A 53 -20.35 14.83 2.96
N ARG A 54 -19.09 14.82 2.51
CA ARG A 54 -18.02 14.08 3.22
C ARG A 54 -17.78 14.60 4.63
N THR A 55 -17.63 15.91 4.78
CA THR A 55 -17.44 16.53 6.09
C THR A 55 -18.64 16.30 7.00
N LEU A 56 -19.86 16.39 6.46
CA LEU A 56 -21.07 16.06 7.21
C LEU A 56 -21.06 14.60 7.72
N VAL A 57 -20.70 13.64 6.87
CA VAL A 57 -20.59 12.22 7.27
C VAL A 57 -19.49 12.01 8.31
N GLU A 58 -18.35 12.69 8.18
CA GLU A 58 -17.26 12.65 9.16
C GLU A 58 -17.72 13.16 10.54
N ASP A 59 -18.39 14.31 10.58
CA ASP A 59 -18.92 14.92 11.80
C ASP A 59 -20.00 14.03 12.46
N LEU A 60 -20.98 13.58 11.67
CA LEU A 60 -22.05 12.70 12.16
C LEU A 60 -21.54 11.35 12.68
N PHE A 61 -20.45 10.83 12.12
CA PHE A 61 -19.84 9.60 12.61
C PHE A 61 -18.99 9.84 13.88
N ALA A 62 -18.25 10.94 13.93
CA ALA A 62 -17.48 11.34 15.11
C ALA A 62 -18.39 11.54 16.34
N ASP A 63 -19.56 12.15 16.12
CA ASP A 63 -20.60 12.37 17.14
C ASP A 63 -21.44 11.12 17.45
N LYS A 64 -21.11 9.98 16.83
CA LYS A 64 -21.74 8.66 17.05
C LYS A 64 -23.21 8.60 16.66
N HIS A 65 -23.66 9.48 15.76
CA HIS A 65 -25.00 9.40 15.17
C HIS A 65 -25.08 8.28 14.15
N ILE A 66 -24.12 8.21 13.22
CA ILE A 66 -24.00 7.12 12.26
C ILE A 66 -23.48 5.86 12.96
N GLN A 67 -24.17 4.73 12.79
CA GLN A 67 -23.79 3.45 13.38
C GLN A 67 -22.95 2.60 12.43
N VAL A 68 -23.23 2.69 11.13
CA VAL A 68 -22.53 1.93 10.10
C VAL A 68 -22.09 2.86 8.99
N LEU A 69 -20.77 2.97 8.81
CA LEU A 69 -20.16 3.74 7.73
C LEU A 69 -19.46 2.79 6.75
N VAL A 70 -19.86 2.84 5.49
CA VAL A 70 -19.20 2.10 4.40
C VAL A 70 -18.28 3.06 3.64
N SER A 71 -17.00 2.72 3.52
CA SER A 71 -16.01 3.60 2.91
C SER A 71 -14.99 2.85 2.05
N THR A 72 -14.28 3.60 1.21
CA THR A 72 -13.07 3.14 0.50
C THR A 72 -11.81 3.36 1.34
N ALA A 73 -10.70 2.73 0.93
CA ALA A 73 -9.40 2.81 1.61
C ALA A 73 -8.86 4.25 1.77
N THR A 74 -9.27 5.18 0.91
CA THR A 74 -8.84 6.59 0.95
C THR A 74 -9.21 7.29 2.26
N LEU A 75 -10.31 6.89 2.92
CA LEU A 75 -10.69 7.45 4.23
C LEU A 75 -9.63 7.13 5.29
N ALA A 76 -9.13 5.89 5.32
CA ALA A 76 -8.16 5.46 6.32
C ALA A 76 -6.82 6.22 6.20
N TRP A 77 -6.48 6.71 5.02
CA TRP A 77 -5.31 7.56 4.78
C TRP A 77 -5.59 9.04 5.02
N GLY A 78 -6.77 9.54 4.64
CA GLY A 78 -7.06 10.97 4.58
C GLY A 78 -7.60 11.58 5.87
N VAL A 79 -8.28 10.80 6.72
CA VAL A 79 -8.99 11.31 7.90
C VAL A 79 -8.76 10.40 9.10
N ASN A 80 -8.57 10.99 10.28
CA ASN A 80 -8.44 10.27 11.53
C ASN A 80 -9.81 10.01 12.16
N LEU A 81 -10.58 9.11 11.56
CA LEU A 81 -11.93 8.74 12.02
C LEU A 81 -11.93 7.27 12.50
N PRO A 82 -11.55 6.99 13.76
CA PRO A 82 -11.56 5.63 14.29
C PRO A 82 -12.99 5.13 14.56
N ALA A 83 -13.17 3.82 14.46
CA ALA A 83 -14.43 3.13 14.74
C ALA A 83 -14.20 2.01 15.76
N HIS A 84 -15.18 1.67 16.60
CA HIS A 84 -15.03 0.54 17.53
C HIS A 84 -14.71 -0.76 16.78
N THR A 85 -15.46 -1.04 15.71
CA THR A 85 -15.27 -2.21 14.85
C THR A 85 -15.02 -1.78 13.41
N VAL A 86 -13.99 -2.33 12.78
CA VAL A 86 -13.70 -2.15 11.35
C VAL A 86 -13.86 -3.48 10.64
N ILE A 87 -14.58 -3.47 9.51
CA ILE A 87 -14.80 -4.66 8.68
C ILE A 87 -14.23 -4.40 7.29
N ILE A 88 -13.23 -5.17 6.89
CA ILE A 88 -12.70 -5.20 5.52
C ILE A 88 -13.46 -6.28 4.75
N LYS A 89 -14.36 -5.84 3.87
CA LYS A 89 -15.18 -6.73 3.04
C LYS A 89 -14.47 -7.06 1.73
N GLY A 90 -13.83 -8.22 1.69
CA GLY A 90 -13.05 -8.64 0.54
C GLY A 90 -11.71 -7.90 0.49
N THR A 91 -10.68 -8.59 0.03
CA THR A 91 -9.32 -8.05 -0.03
C THR A 91 -8.82 -7.87 -1.45
N GLN A 92 -9.69 -8.03 -2.45
CA GLN A 92 -9.35 -7.91 -3.86
C GLN A 92 -9.66 -6.52 -4.41
N VAL A 93 -8.69 -5.96 -5.11
CA VAL A 93 -8.79 -4.69 -5.84
C VAL A 93 -8.33 -4.91 -7.28
N TYR A 94 -8.94 -4.20 -8.23
CA TYR A 94 -8.47 -4.21 -9.61
C TYR A 94 -7.23 -3.34 -9.75
N SER A 95 -6.13 -3.90 -10.24
CA SER A 95 -4.89 -3.17 -10.54
C SER A 95 -4.80 -2.92 -12.04
N PRO A 96 -4.96 -1.67 -12.51
CA PRO A 96 -4.81 -1.34 -13.93
C PRO A 96 -3.39 -1.63 -14.44
N GLU A 97 -2.37 -1.38 -13.61
CA GLU A 97 -0.96 -1.63 -13.95
C GLU A 97 -0.68 -3.11 -14.25
N LYS A 98 -1.37 -4.03 -13.54
CA LYS A 98 -1.26 -5.48 -13.76
C LYS A 98 -2.35 -6.03 -14.67
N GLY A 99 -3.33 -5.22 -15.06
CA GLY A 99 -4.48 -5.60 -15.87
C GLY A 99 -5.39 -6.67 -15.27
N ARG A 100 -5.34 -6.90 -13.94
CA ARG A 100 -6.09 -7.98 -13.26
C ARG A 100 -6.45 -7.64 -11.82
N TRP A 101 -7.34 -8.43 -11.24
CA TRP A 101 -7.60 -8.40 -9.80
C TRP A 101 -6.41 -8.92 -9.01
N THR A 102 -6.06 -8.20 -7.95
CA THR A 102 -4.96 -8.52 -7.03
C THR A 102 -5.39 -8.24 -5.61
N GLU A 103 -4.69 -8.84 -4.66
CA GLU A 103 -4.88 -8.53 -3.24
C GLU A 103 -4.47 -7.08 -2.93
N LEU A 104 -5.12 -6.49 -1.93
CA LEU A 104 -4.79 -5.18 -1.37
C LEU A 104 -3.37 -5.19 -0.79
N GLY A 105 -2.71 -4.03 -0.87
CA GLY A 105 -1.38 -3.87 -0.31
C GLY A 105 -1.37 -4.03 1.21
N ALA A 106 -0.26 -4.51 1.75
CA ALA A 106 -0.05 -4.65 3.19
C ALA A 106 -0.33 -3.34 3.95
N LEU A 107 0.10 -2.20 3.39
CA LEU A 107 -0.10 -0.88 3.99
C LEU A 107 -1.58 -0.50 4.09
N ASP A 108 -2.39 -0.78 3.07
CA ASP A 108 -3.82 -0.46 3.10
C ASP A 108 -4.55 -1.26 4.18
N ILE A 109 -4.23 -2.55 4.31
CA ILE A 109 -4.79 -3.41 5.36
C ILE A 109 -4.38 -2.92 6.75
N LEU A 110 -3.09 -2.65 6.96
CA LEU A 110 -2.59 -2.13 8.24
C LEU A 110 -3.22 -0.78 8.58
N GLN A 111 -3.36 0.12 7.60
CA GLN A 111 -3.94 1.44 7.80
C GLN A 111 -5.43 1.37 8.12
N MET A 112 -6.20 0.52 7.43
CA MET A 112 -7.63 0.33 7.68
C MET A 112 -7.89 -0.33 9.04
N LEU A 113 -7.21 -1.44 9.35
CA LEU A 113 -7.37 -2.13 10.64
C LEU A 113 -6.83 -1.30 11.80
N GLY A 114 -5.85 -0.42 11.56
CA GLY A 114 -5.39 0.57 12.54
C GLY A 114 -6.44 1.60 12.94
N ARG A 115 -7.58 1.68 12.23
CA ARG A 115 -8.74 2.49 12.63
C ARG A 115 -9.70 1.78 13.60
N ALA A 116 -9.47 0.50 13.90
CA ALA A 116 -10.26 -0.25 14.86
C ALA A 116 -9.89 0.13 16.30
N GLY A 117 -10.90 0.51 17.08
CA GLY A 117 -10.78 1.03 18.44
C GLY A 117 -10.60 2.54 18.47
N ARG A 118 -11.52 3.25 19.14
CA ARG A 118 -11.41 4.70 19.35
C ARG A 118 -10.59 4.98 20.61
N PRO A 119 -9.47 5.72 20.51
CA PRO A 119 -8.77 6.20 21.69
C PRO A 119 -9.74 6.92 22.63
N GLN A 120 -9.60 6.70 23.94
CA GLN A 120 -10.40 7.31 25.01
C GLN A 120 -11.85 6.81 25.16
N TYR A 121 -12.49 6.29 24.11
CA TYR A 121 -13.89 5.85 24.18
C TYR A 121 -14.07 4.34 24.33
N ASP A 122 -13.19 3.54 23.72
CA ASP A 122 -13.32 2.09 23.70
C ASP A 122 -12.21 1.42 24.53
N THR A 123 -12.53 0.30 25.18
CA THR A 123 -11.55 -0.52 25.93
C THR A 123 -10.76 -1.46 25.02
N LYS A 124 -11.37 -1.87 23.91
CA LYS A 124 -10.78 -2.71 22.86
C LYS A 124 -11.36 -2.30 21.50
N GLY A 125 -10.58 -2.47 20.44
CA GLY A 125 -11.04 -2.37 19.05
C GLY A 125 -11.20 -3.76 18.43
N GLU A 126 -12.13 -3.91 17.50
CA GLU A 126 -12.36 -5.17 16.80
C GLU A 126 -12.15 -5.01 15.29
N GLY A 127 -11.19 -5.76 14.74
CA GLY A 127 -10.91 -5.78 13.31
C GLY A 127 -11.39 -7.10 12.69
N ILE A 128 -12.27 -7.04 11.70
CA ILE A 128 -12.76 -8.21 10.96
C ILE A 128 -12.28 -8.10 9.51
N LEU A 129 -11.56 -9.11 9.04
CA LEU A 129 -11.09 -9.18 7.66
C LEU A 129 -11.72 -10.38 6.96
N ILE A 130 -12.45 -10.12 5.88
CA ILE A 130 -13.10 -11.14 5.06
C ILE A 130 -12.26 -11.29 3.78
N THR A 131 -11.64 -12.45 3.61
CA THR A 131 -10.76 -12.76 2.46
C THR A 131 -11.01 -14.16 1.92
N SER A 132 -10.35 -14.51 0.82
CA SER A 132 -10.31 -15.87 0.31
C SER A 132 -9.51 -16.78 1.25
N HIS A 133 -9.91 -18.04 1.36
CA HIS A 133 -9.26 -18.98 2.30
C HIS A 133 -7.75 -19.15 2.04
N GLY A 134 -7.33 -19.09 0.78
CA GLY A 134 -5.91 -19.22 0.41
C GLY A 134 -5.02 -18.07 0.91
N GLU A 135 -5.58 -16.87 1.06
CA GLU A 135 -4.85 -15.67 1.48
C GLU A 135 -4.89 -15.44 3.01
N LEU A 136 -5.64 -16.28 3.74
CA LEU A 136 -5.80 -16.13 5.19
C LEU A 136 -4.45 -16.13 5.93
N GLN A 137 -3.55 -17.05 5.56
CA GLN A 137 -2.23 -17.16 6.20
C GLN A 137 -1.37 -15.91 5.98
N TYR A 138 -1.48 -15.27 4.80
CA TYR A 138 -0.76 -14.04 4.49
C TYR A 138 -1.18 -12.92 5.44
N TYR A 139 -2.49 -12.67 5.60
CA TYR A 139 -2.98 -11.60 6.47
C TYR A 139 -2.78 -11.89 7.96
N LEU A 140 -2.85 -13.15 8.39
CA LEU A 140 -2.47 -13.54 9.75
C LEU A 140 -1.00 -13.23 10.01
N SER A 141 -0.12 -13.52 9.05
CA SER A 141 1.30 -13.26 9.19
C SER A 141 1.59 -11.75 9.22
N LEU A 142 0.88 -10.97 8.40
CA LEU A 142 0.97 -9.51 8.36
C LEU A 142 0.58 -8.87 9.69
N LEU A 143 -0.56 -9.26 10.26
CA LEU A 143 -1.11 -8.62 11.46
C LEU A 143 -0.44 -9.06 12.76
N ASN A 144 0.25 -10.20 12.75
CA ASN A 144 0.91 -10.77 13.94
C ASN A 144 2.44 -10.69 13.87
N GLN A 145 3.00 -9.77 13.06
CA GLN A 145 4.45 -9.51 12.97
C GLN A 145 5.27 -10.74 12.51
N GLN A 146 4.65 -11.65 11.74
CA GLN A 146 5.31 -12.85 11.22
C GLN A 146 5.70 -12.71 9.74
N LEU A 147 5.25 -11.66 9.06
CA LEU A 147 5.60 -11.40 7.66
C LEU A 147 6.95 -10.65 7.59
N PRO A 148 8.02 -11.27 7.05
CA PRO A 148 9.29 -10.58 6.86
C PRO A 148 9.17 -9.45 5.84
N ILE A 149 9.87 -8.35 6.07
CA ILE A 149 10.01 -7.29 5.08
C ILE A 149 11.12 -7.70 4.11
N GLU A 150 10.80 -7.78 2.82
CA GLU A 150 11.74 -8.19 1.78
C GLU A 150 11.92 -7.11 0.71
N SER A 151 13.11 -7.07 0.12
CA SER A 151 13.44 -6.08 -0.91
C SER A 151 12.84 -6.47 -2.26
N GLN A 152 12.07 -5.56 -2.86
CA GLN A 152 11.55 -5.68 -4.23
C GLN A 152 12.48 -5.01 -5.27
N MET A 153 13.64 -4.52 -4.84
CA MET A 153 14.55 -3.69 -5.63
C MET A 153 15.11 -4.39 -6.88
N VAL A 154 15.26 -5.72 -6.87
CA VAL A 154 15.87 -6.47 -7.99
C VAL A 154 15.19 -6.16 -9.32
N SER A 155 13.86 -6.07 -9.32
CA SER A 155 13.05 -5.77 -10.52
C SER A 155 13.25 -4.36 -11.07
N LYS A 156 13.68 -3.42 -10.23
CA LYS A 156 13.89 -1.99 -10.55
C LYS A 156 15.37 -1.58 -10.52
N LEU A 157 16.27 -2.56 -10.40
CA LEU A 157 17.69 -2.32 -10.31
C LEU A 157 18.25 -1.57 -11.54
N PRO A 158 17.84 -1.88 -12.80
CA PRO A 158 18.28 -1.10 -13.95
C PRO A 158 17.89 0.39 -13.87
N ASP A 159 16.63 0.68 -13.54
CA ASP A 159 16.11 2.05 -13.45
C ASP A 159 16.84 2.84 -12.36
N MET A 160 17.04 2.24 -11.18
CA MET A 160 17.76 2.86 -10.07
C MET A 160 19.25 3.07 -10.39
N LEU A 161 19.90 2.11 -11.06
CA LEU A 161 21.28 2.25 -11.51
C LEU A 161 21.43 3.36 -12.56
N ASN A 162 20.47 3.49 -13.49
CA ASN A 162 20.43 4.59 -14.45
C ASN A 162 20.34 5.94 -13.74
N ALA A 163 19.45 6.07 -12.75
CA ALA A 163 19.29 7.31 -12.00
C ALA A 163 20.59 7.73 -11.28
N GLU A 164 21.28 6.80 -10.60
CA GLU A 164 22.55 7.10 -9.93
C GLU A 164 23.68 7.45 -10.91
N THR A 165 23.66 6.84 -12.10
CA THR A 165 24.60 7.16 -13.19
C THR A 165 24.33 8.56 -13.74
N VAL A 166 23.05 8.93 -13.90
CA VAL A 166 22.61 10.26 -14.36
C VAL A 166 23.00 11.36 -13.36
N LEU A 167 22.84 11.09 -12.05
CA LEU A 167 23.27 12.00 -10.98
C LEU A 167 24.80 12.14 -10.89
N GLY A 168 25.56 11.21 -11.48
CA GLY A 168 27.03 11.20 -11.44
C GLY A 168 27.61 10.60 -10.15
N ASN A 169 26.77 10.02 -9.29
CA ASN A 169 27.19 9.32 -8.07
C ASN A 169 27.92 8.01 -8.39
N VAL A 170 27.53 7.37 -9.49
CA VAL A 170 28.08 6.09 -9.95
C VAL A 170 28.66 6.28 -11.35
N GLN A 171 29.98 6.12 -11.50
CA GLN A 171 30.67 6.34 -12.78
C GLN A 171 31.16 5.03 -13.42
N ASN A 172 31.28 3.98 -12.62
CA ASN A 172 31.77 2.68 -13.06
C ASN A 172 31.17 1.54 -12.21
N ALA A 173 31.40 0.30 -12.65
CA ALA A 173 30.87 -0.89 -12.00
C ALA A 173 31.31 -1.04 -10.53
N LYS A 174 32.49 -0.56 -10.16
CA LYS A 174 32.97 -0.62 -8.77
C LYS A 174 32.19 0.35 -7.88
N ASP A 175 31.92 1.55 -8.36
CA ASP A 175 31.05 2.52 -7.66
C ASP A 175 29.63 1.97 -7.53
N ALA A 176 29.10 1.32 -8.56
CA ALA A 176 27.79 0.69 -8.53
C ALA A 176 27.71 -0.47 -7.52
N VAL A 177 28.75 -1.30 -7.41
CA VAL A 177 28.83 -2.36 -6.39
C VAL A 177 28.84 -1.75 -4.99
N ASN A 178 29.59 -0.67 -4.80
CA ASN A 178 29.62 0.07 -3.53
C ASN A 178 28.24 0.65 -3.19
N TRP A 179 27.60 1.35 -4.13
CA TRP A 179 26.22 1.84 -4.00
C TRP A 179 25.23 0.73 -3.63
N LEU A 180 25.29 -0.42 -4.34
CA LEU A 180 24.43 -1.56 -4.07
C LEU A 180 24.64 -2.10 -2.63
N GLY A 181 25.84 -1.93 -2.06
CA GLY A 181 26.15 -2.24 -0.67
C GLY A 181 25.41 -1.41 0.38
N TYR A 182 24.92 -0.22 0.03
CA TYR A 182 24.13 0.62 0.93
C TYR A 182 22.63 0.30 0.87
N THR A 183 22.21 -0.62 0.00
CA THR A 183 20.80 -0.91 -0.23
C THR A 183 20.24 -1.92 0.77
N TYR A 184 18.92 -1.86 0.99
CA TYR A 184 18.22 -2.87 1.77
C TYR A 184 18.31 -4.27 1.14
N LEU A 185 18.38 -4.34 -0.19
CA LEU A 185 18.57 -5.60 -0.93
C LEU A 185 19.84 -6.32 -0.49
N TYR A 186 20.96 -5.60 -0.39
CA TYR A 186 22.24 -6.18 0.04
C TYR A 186 22.16 -6.82 1.43
N ILE A 187 21.57 -6.09 2.40
CA ILE A 187 21.42 -6.59 3.77
C ILE A 187 20.55 -7.86 3.78
N ARG A 188 19.47 -7.90 3.00
CA ARG A 188 18.59 -9.07 2.90
C ARG A 188 19.27 -10.26 2.22
N MET A 189 20.06 -10.04 1.16
CA MET A 189 20.85 -11.10 0.52
C MET A 189 21.87 -11.73 1.48
N LEU A 190 22.51 -10.94 2.34
CA LEU A 190 23.44 -11.47 3.34
C LEU A 190 22.73 -12.28 4.44
N ARG A 191 21.59 -11.78 4.93
CA ARG A 191 20.86 -12.39 6.05
C ARG A 191 19.99 -13.58 5.64
N SER A 192 19.54 -13.63 4.39
CA SER A 192 18.62 -14.65 3.89
C SER A 192 18.98 -15.05 2.44
N PRO A 193 20.20 -15.56 2.19
CA PRO A 193 20.76 -15.78 0.85
C PRO A 193 19.89 -16.68 -0.04
N THR A 194 19.33 -17.74 0.53
CA THR A 194 18.54 -18.75 -0.19
C THR A 194 17.30 -18.16 -0.84
N LEU A 195 16.67 -17.15 -0.22
CA LEU A 195 15.50 -16.45 -0.76
C LEU A 195 15.84 -15.61 -2.00
N TYR A 196 17.09 -15.14 -2.09
CA TYR A 196 17.60 -14.33 -3.21
C TYR A 196 18.39 -15.16 -4.23
N GLY A 197 18.25 -16.49 -4.18
CA GLY A 197 18.86 -17.43 -5.12
C GLY A 197 20.38 -17.58 -4.97
N ILE A 198 20.91 -17.32 -3.77
CA ILE A 198 22.33 -17.49 -3.44
C ILE A 198 22.47 -18.77 -2.62
N SER A 199 23.30 -19.72 -3.06
CA SER A 199 23.54 -20.94 -2.29
C SER A 199 24.42 -20.67 -1.07
N HIS A 200 24.35 -21.55 -0.07
CA HIS A 200 25.22 -21.41 1.11
C HIS A 200 26.70 -21.60 0.79
N ASP A 201 27.03 -22.34 -0.27
CA ASP A 201 28.41 -22.54 -0.70
C ASP A 201 28.93 -21.29 -1.43
N ASP A 202 28.09 -20.65 -2.24
CA ASP A 202 28.42 -19.36 -2.87
C ASP A 202 28.67 -18.27 -1.82
N LEU A 203 27.83 -18.20 -0.78
CA LEU A 203 28.01 -17.24 0.31
C LEU A 203 29.30 -17.53 1.12
N LYS A 204 29.72 -18.78 1.26
CA LYS A 204 31.00 -19.12 1.90
C LYS A 204 32.20 -18.69 1.05
N GLY A 205 32.09 -18.83 -0.28
CA GLY A 205 33.13 -18.41 -1.22
C GLY A 205 33.20 -16.89 -1.42
N ASP A 206 32.08 -16.20 -1.27
CA ASP A 206 31.93 -14.74 -1.40
C ASP A 206 31.17 -14.15 -0.20
N PRO A 207 31.81 -14.04 0.98
CA PRO A 207 31.13 -13.66 2.23
C PRO A 207 30.60 -12.21 2.22
N LEU A 208 31.15 -11.35 1.38
CA LEU A 208 30.71 -9.96 1.22
C LEU A 208 29.79 -9.77 0.02
N LEU A 209 29.48 -10.83 -0.73
CA LEU A 209 28.70 -10.81 -1.96
C LEU A 209 29.26 -9.81 -2.99
N ASP A 210 30.57 -9.67 -3.07
CA ASP A 210 31.24 -8.77 -4.01
C ASP A 210 31.02 -9.23 -5.45
N GLN A 211 31.24 -10.52 -5.73
CA GLN A 211 31.02 -11.09 -7.04
C GLN A 211 29.54 -11.09 -7.39
N ARG A 212 28.67 -11.47 -6.44
CA ARG A 212 27.22 -11.45 -6.67
C ARG A 212 26.70 -10.05 -6.98
N ARG A 213 27.16 -9.02 -6.28
CA ARG A 213 26.80 -7.62 -6.57
C ARG A 213 27.32 -7.19 -7.93
N LEU A 214 28.55 -7.58 -8.29
CA LEU A 214 29.11 -7.30 -9.61
C LEU A 214 28.25 -7.91 -10.71
N ASP A 215 27.80 -9.16 -10.57
CA ASP A 215 26.95 -9.83 -11.55
C ASP A 215 25.59 -9.15 -11.71
N LEU A 216 24.98 -8.70 -10.60
CA LEU A 216 23.72 -7.95 -10.61
C LEU A 216 23.88 -6.59 -11.32
N VAL A 217 24.93 -5.84 -10.97
CA VAL A 217 25.28 -4.56 -11.60
C VAL A 217 25.57 -4.75 -13.08
N HIS A 218 26.33 -5.79 -13.44
CA HIS A 218 26.67 -6.08 -14.82
C HIS A 218 25.41 -6.38 -15.64
N THR A 219 24.51 -7.21 -15.11
CA THR A 219 23.24 -7.53 -15.78
C THR A 219 22.38 -6.28 -15.99
N ALA A 220 22.26 -5.42 -14.97
CA ALA A 220 21.54 -4.16 -15.08
C ALA A 220 22.19 -3.22 -16.10
N ALA A 221 23.51 -3.08 -16.08
CA ALA A 221 24.26 -2.26 -17.03
C ALA A 221 24.10 -2.73 -18.48
N LEU A 222 24.09 -4.05 -18.72
CA LEU A 222 23.81 -4.62 -20.05
C LEU A 222 22.40 -4.28 -20.55
N MET A 223 21.40 -4.26 -19.66
CA MET A 223 20.04 -3.85 -20.02
C MET A 223 19.98 -2.37 -20.39
N LEU A 224 20.65 -1.51 -19.61
CA LEU A 224 20.72 -0.07 -19.88
C LEU A 224 21.45 0.23 -21.20
N ASP A 225 22.55 -0.47 -21.47
CA ASP A 225 23.33 -0.33 -22.70
C ASP A 225 22.55 -0.81 -23.93
N LYS A 226 21.89 -1.96 -23.83
CA LYS A 226 21.01 -2.47 -24.88
C LYS A 226 19.88 -1.49 -25.23
N ASN A 227 19.36 -0.76 -24.24
CA ASN A 227 18.30 0.23 -24.41
C ASN A 227 18.83 1.66 -24.68
N ASN A 228 20.14 1.84 -24.84
CA ASN A 228 20.81 3.12 -25.10
C ASN A 228 20.66 4.19 -23.99
N LEU A 229 20.37 3.78 -22.75
CA LEU A 229 20.25 4.68 -21.59
C LEU A 229 21.62 5.05 -21.02
N VAL A 230 22.56 4.11 -21.04
CA VAL A 230 23.95 4.28 -20.59
C VAL A 230 24.85 3.57 -21.59
N LYS A 231 25.96 4.16 -22.01
CA LYS A 231 27.00 3.41 -22.73
C LYS A 231 27.90 2.71 -21.73
N TYR A 232 27.93 1.39 -21.77
CA TYR A 232 28.69 0.57 -20.83
C TYR A 232 29.87 -0.11 -21.50
N ASP A 233 31.09 0.26 -21.09
CA ASP A 233 32.30 -0.44 -21.55
C ASP A 233 32.63 -1.62 -20.62
N LYS A 234 32.47 -2.84 -21.15
CA LYS A 234 32.73 -4.09 -20.40
C LYS A 234 34.19 -4.26 -19.98
N LYS A 235 35.14 -3.64 -20.69
CA LYS A 235 36.57 -3.78 -20.38
C LYS A 235 36.99 -2.91 -19.21
N THR A 236 36.56 -1.65 -19.23
CA THR A 236 36.90 -0.67 -18.19
C THR A 236 35.90 -0.67 -17.03
N GLY A 237 34.68 -1.16 -17.26
CA GLY A 237 33.58 -1.09 -16.32
C GLY A 237 32.93 0.29 -16.24
N ASN A 238 33.29 1.23 -17.11
CA ASN A 238 32.82 2.62 -17.04
C ASN A 238 31.42 2.78 -17.63
N PHE A 239 30.66 3.70 -17.03
CA PHE A 239 29.35 4.13 -17.49
C PHE A 239 29.44 5.55 -18.06
N GLN A 240 28.88 5.75 -19.25
CA GLN A 240 28.68 7.07 -19.81
C GLN A 240 27.18 7.31 -20.01
N VAL A 241 26.66 8.31 -19.30
CA VAL A 241 25.25 8.72 -19.40
C VAL A 241 24.92 9.18 -20.82
N THR A 242 23.74 8.81 -21.32
CA THR A 242 23.17 9.36 -22.56
C THR A 242 22.05 10.35 -22.25
N GLU A 243 21.69 11.20 -23.21
CA GLU A 243 20.55 12.10 -23.03
C GLU A 243 19.23 11.34 -22.85
N LEU A 244 19.11 10.16 -23.47
CA LEU A 244 17.97 9.27 -23.27
C LEU A 244 17.91 8.76 -21.82
N GLY A 245 19.05 8.39 -21.25
CA GLY A 245 19.17 8.00 -19.83
C GLY A 245 18.73 9.11 -18.88
N ARG A 246 19.10 10.37 -19.18
CA ARG A 246 18.68 11.55 -18.41
C ARG A 246 17.17 11.75 -18.45
N ILE A 247 16.57 11.69 -19.64
CA ILE A 247 15.12 11.83 -19.81
C ILE A 247 14.40 10.70 -19.06
N ALA A 248 14.82 9.45 -19.23
CA ALA A 248 14.22 8.31 -18.53
C ALA A 248 14.27 8.48 -17.00
N SER A 249 15.42 8.91 -16.47
CA SER A 249 15.57 9.16 -15.03
C SER A 249 14.72 10.33 -14.52
N HIS A 250 14.67 11.45 -15.24
CA HIS A 250 13.92 12.64 -14.78
C HIS A 250 12.41 12.44 -14.81
N TYR A 251 11.91 11.62 -15.74
CA TYR A 251 10.48 11.39 -15.92
C TYR A 251 9.99 10.03 -15.38
N TYR A 252 10.84 9.25 -14.71
CA TYR A 252 10.51 7.92 -14.18
C TYR A 252 9.92 6.97 -15.24
N ILE A 253 10.55 6.93 -16.41
CA ILE A 253 10.14 6.07 -17.54
C ILE A 253 11.06 4.85 -17.59
N THR A 254 10.46 3.67 -17.75
CA THR A 254 11.14 2.36 -17.84
C THR A 254 11.27 1.86 -19.28
#